data_AF-A0A2V5LRX2-F1
#
_entry.id   AF-A0A2V5LRX2-F1
#
_cell.length_a   1.000
_cell.length_b   1.000
_cell.length_c   1.000
_cell.angle_alpha   90.00
_cell.angle_beta   90.00
_cell.angle_gamma   90.00
#
_symmetry.space_group_name_H-M   'P 1'
#
loop_
_entity.id
_entity.type
_entity.pdbx_description
1 polymer ?
#
loop_
_entity_poly.entity_id
_entity_poly.type
_entity_poly.pdbx_seq_one_letter_code
_entity_poly.pdbx_strand_id
1 'polypeptide(L)'
;MNLLLTLRDRIERADALVMDLAGHNPNVLIEVGMALAMYKGESGALIILKPKNEPWPSNLQGIVYCNYDKSLRRGLEDQAG
;
A
#
# COMPACT_ATOMS: atom_id res chain seq x y z
N MET A 1 13.70 3.29 -16.98
CA MET A 1 13.98 2.21 -15.99
C MET A 1 14.37 2.72 -14.60
N ASN A 2 14.32 4.03 -14.30
CA ASN A 2 14.74 4.58 -13.00
C ASN A 2 13.66 4.51 -11.91
N LEU A 3 12.38 4.58 -12.27
CA LEU A 3 11.28 4.62 -11.29
C LEU A 3 11.23 3.38 -10.38
N LEU A 4 11.35 2.18 -10.95
CA LEU A 4 11.31 0.92 -10.21
C LEU A 4 12.52 0.75 -9.29
N LEU A 5 13.70 1.23 -9.72
CA LEU A 5 14.90 1.25 -8.87
C LEU A 5 14.72 2.19 -7.69
N THR A 6 14.19 3.39 -7.92
CA THR A 6 13.90 4.35 -6.84
C THR A 6 12.85 3.81 -5.87
N LEU A 7 11.80 3.15 -6.35
CA LEU A 7 10.78 2.53 -5.49
C LEU A 7 11.36 1.38 -4.67
N ARG A 8 12.16 0.50 -5.28
CA ARG A 8 12.85 -0.59 -4.58
C ARG A 8 13.74 -0.05 -3.46
N ASP A 9 14.60 0.91 -3.77
CA ASP A 9 15.52 1.48 -2.77
C ASP A 9 14.78 2.18 -1.62
N ARG A 10 13.59 2.76 -1.88
CA ARG A 10 12.73 3.33 -0.84
C ARG A 10 12.08 2.24 0.04
N ILE A 11 11.61 1.16 -0.58
CA ILE A 11 11.03 0.01 0.15
C ILE A 11 12.10 -0.64 1.04
N GLU A 12 13.33 -0.84 0.54
CA GLU A 12 14.42 -1.45 1.32
C GLU A 12 14.85 -0.64 2.54
N ARG A 13 14.75 0.68 2.47
CA ARG A 13 15.20 1.59 3.54
C ARG A 13 14.12 1.92 4.57
N ALA A 14 12.88 1.55 4.31
CA ALA A 14 11.76 1.97 5.14
C ALA A 14 11.58 1.07 6.36
N ASP A 15 11.50 1.67 7.55
CA ASP A 15 11.18 0.98 8.80
C ASP A 15 9.71 0.53 8.85
N ALA A 16 8.85 1.20 8.11
CA ALA A 16 7.45 0.85 7.92
C ALA A 16 6.94 1.35 6.57
N LEU A 17 6.08 0.56 5.93
CA LEU A 17 5.38 0.90 4.71
C LEU A 17 3.87 0.94 4.95
N VAL A 18 3.24 2.04 4.56
CA VAL A 18 1.78 2.16 4.51
C VAL A 18 1.36 2.31 3.06
N MET A 19 0.56 1.36 2.56
CA MET A 19 0.12 1.30 1.18
C MET A 19 -1.40 1.47 1.10
N ASP A 20 -1.88 2.54 0.47
CA ASP A 20 -3.30 2.83 0.34
C ASP A 20 -3.86 2.41 -1.02
N LEU A 21 -4.69 1.36 -1.02
CA LEU A 21 -5.29 0.78 -2.22
C LEU A 21 -6.51 1.53 -2.74
N ALA A 22 -6.97 2.58 -2.05
CA ALA A 22 -8.21 3.27 -2.43
C ALA A 22 -8.05 4.30 -3.55
N GLY A 23 -6.83 4.52 -4.02
CA GLY A 23 -6.54 5.43 -5.13
C GLY A 23 -6.82 4.80 -6.49
N HIS A 24 -7.13 5.62 -7.49
CA HIS A 24 -7.24 5.17 -8.89
C HIS A 24 -5.87 4.94 -9.54
N ASN A 25 -4.78 4.98 -8.77
CA ASN A 25 -3.42 4.80 -9.29
C ASN A 25 -3.13 3.30 -9.46
N PRO A 26 -3.11 2.77 -10.69
CA PRO A 26 -2.89 1.35 -10.91
C PRO A 26 -1.49 0.89 -10.50
N ASN A 27 -0.52 1.82 -10.37
CA ASN A 27 0.85 1.48 -10.00
C ASN A 27 0.97 1.05 -8.53
N VAL A 28 0.02 1.43 -7.67
CA VAL A 28 0.04 1.04 -6.25
C VAL A 28 -0.02 -0.47 -6.09
N LEU A 29 -0.73 -1.18 -6.97
CA LEU A 29 -0.76 -2.66 -6.94
C LEU A 29 0.60 -3.27 -7.29
N ILE A 30 1.35 -2.64 -8.20
CA ILE A 30 2.71 -3.06 -8.56
C ILE A 30 3.63 -2.83 -7.36
N GLU A 31 3.54 -1.65 -6.74
CA GLU A 31 4.31 -1.29 -5.55
C GLU A 31 4.02 -2.24 -4.38
N VAL A 32 2.75 -2.61 -4.17
CA VAL A 32 2.33 -3.58 -3.15
C VAL A 32 2.89 -4.96 -3.46
N GLY A 33 2.80 -5.43 -4.70
CA GLY A 33 3.41 -6.70 -5.13
C GLY A 33 4.92 -6.74 -4.91
N MET A 34 5.62 -5.65 -5.23
CA MET A 34 7.05 -5.50 -4.96
C MET A 34 7.36 -5.52 -3.46
N ALA A 35 6.63 -4.74 -2.67
CA ALA A 35 6.81 -4.67 -1.22
C ALA A 35 6.60 -6.05 -0.56
N LEU A 36 5.58 -6.80 -1.00
CA LEU A 36 5.32 -8.17 -0.51
C LEU A 36 6.42 -9.15 -0.88
N ALA A 37 6.89 -9.12 -2.12
CA ALA A 37 7.98 -10.00 -2.57
C ALA A 37 9.30 -9.69 -1.84
N MET A 38 9.50 -8.44 -1.45
CA MET A 38 10.68 -7.97 -0.72
C MET A 38 10.53 -8.11 0.80
N TYR A 39 9.31 -8.30 1.31
CA TYR A 39 9.03 -8.41 2.73
C TYR A 39 9.60 -9.72 3.29
N LYS A 40 10.77 -9.63 3.92
CA LYS A 40 11.47 -10.79 4.50
C LYS A 40 10.93 -11.23 5.87
N GLY A 41 9.81 -10.68 6.32
CA GLY A 41 9.19 -11.05 7.61
C GLY A 41 9.90 -10.53 8.87
N GLU A 42 11.14 -10.05 8.77
CA GLU A 42 12.00 -9.80 9.94
C GLU A 42 12.40 -8.32 10.18
N SER A 43 12.11 -7.40 9.25
CA SER A 43 12.25 -5.96 9.49
C SER A 43 11.39 -5.15 8.53
N GLY A 44 10.61 -4.22 9.08
CA GLY A 44 9.61 -3.44 8.36
C GLY A 44 8.19 -3.80 8.78
N ALA A 45 7.35 -2.83 9.12
CA ALA A 45 5.91 -3.07 9.22
C ALA A 45 5.25 -2.79 7.86
N LEU A 46 4.63 -3.78 7.21
CA LEU A 46 3.83 -3.56 6.00
C LEU A 46 2.34 -3.47 6.35
N ILE A 47 1.77 -2.29 6.17
CA ILE A 47 0.36 -2.00 6.46
C ILE A 47 -0.35 -1.69 5.14
N ILE A 48 -1.34 -2.51 4.79
CA ILE A 48 -2.17 -2.28 3.61
C ILE A 48 -3.50 -1.67 4.05
N LEU A 49 -3.85 -0.50 3.51
CA LEU A 49 -5.14 0.15 3.72
C LEU A 49 -6.07 -0.15 2.55
N LYS A 50 -7.26 -0.66 2.86
CA LYS A 50 -8.26 -1.07 1.88
C LYS A 50 -9.64 -0.46 2.19
N PRO A 51 -10.35 0.10 1.19
CA PRO A 51 -11.75 0.45 1.36
C PRO A 51 -12.61 -0.78 1.64
N LYS A 52 -13.50 -0.69 2.65
CA LYS A 52 -14.39 -1.81 3.05
C LYS A 52 -15.15 -2.47 1.88
N ASN A 53 -15.67 -1.67 0.94
CA ASN A 53 -16.61 -2.14 -0.09
C ASN A 53 -15.97 -2.36 -1.48
N GLU A 54 -14.65 -2.37 -1.59
CA GLU A 54 -13.98 -2.64 -2.87
C GLU A 54 -13.55 -4.10 -3.02
N PRO A 55 -13.56 -4.66 -4.23
CA PRO A 55 -13.09 -6.02 -4.46
C PRO A 55 -11.58 -6.12 -4.14
N TRP A 56 -11.21 -7.20 -3.45
CA TRP A 56 -9.81 -7.50 -3.17
C TRP A 56 -9.20 -8.25 -4.38
N PRO A 57 -8.04 -7.82 -4.91
CA PRO A 57 -7.36 -8.58 -5.94
C PRO A 57 -7.01 -9.98 -5.44
N SER A 58 -7.32 -11.01 -6.23
CA SER A 58 -7.05 -12.42 -5.87
C SER A 58 -5.58 -12.67 -5.51
N ASN A 59 -4.68 -11.93 -6.15
CA ASN A 59 -3.23 -12.08 -5.97
C ASN A 59 -2.72 -11.54 -4.62
N LEU A 60 -3.58 -10.85 -3.86
CA LEU A 60 -3.29 -10.33 -2.53
C LEU A 60 -3.98 -11.17 -1.42
N GLN A 61 -4.59 -12.31 -1.76
CA GLN A 61 -5.25 -13.16 -0.77
C GLN A 61 -4.28 -13.63 0.32
N GLY A 62 -4.74 -13.67 1.57
CA GLY A 62 -3.95 -14.11 2.72
C GLY A 62 -3.09 -13.04 3.39
N ILE A 63 -3.04 -11.83 2.83
CA ILE A 63 -2.30 -10.72 3.44
C ILE A 63 -3.16 -10.04 4.52
N VAL A 64 -2.54 -9.60 5.61
CA VAL A 64 -3.19 -8.80 6.65
C VAL A 64 -3.35 -7.35 6.17
N TYR A 65 -4.56 -6.81 6.29
CA TYR A 65 -4.86 -5.44 5.87
C TYR A 65 -5.81 -4.75 6.87
N CYS A 66 -5.75 -3.42 6.88
CA CYS A 66 -6.67 -2.57 7.61
C CYS A 66 -7.78 -2.11 6.67
N ASN A 67 -9.01 -2.49 7.00
CA ASN A 67 -10.19 -1.96 6.34
C ASN A 67 -10.52 -0.57 6.88
N TYR A 68 -10.82 0.36 5.98
CA TYR A 68 -11.29 1.68 6.36
C TYR A 68 -12.54 2.11 5.58
N ASP A 69 -13.28 3.03 6.18
CA ASP A 69 -14.43 3.66 5.54
C ASP A 69 -13.98 4.86 4.73
N LYS A 70 -14.37 4.94 3.45
CA LYS A 70 -13.98 6.05 2.56
C LYS A 70 -14.39 7.41 3.10
N SER A 71 -15.44 7.49 3.93
CA SER A 71 -15.85 8.73 4.60
C SER A 71 -14.74 9.32 5.49
N LEU A 72 -13.83 8.50 6.01
CA LEU A 72 -12.66 8.96 6.78
C LEU A 72 -11.62 9.67 5.92
N ARG A 73 -11.62 9.45 4.61
CA ARG A 73 -10.63 10.04 3.69
C ARG A 73 -10.93 11.50 3.35
N ARG A 74 -12.22 11.89 3.34
CA ARG A 74 -12.63 13.30 3.14
C ARG A 74 -11.97 14.24 4.14
N GLY A 75 -11.90 13.84 5.42
CA GLY A 75 -11.23 14.63 6.45
C GLY A 75 -9.72 14.82 6.26
N LEU A 76 -9.06 13.94 5.48
CA LEU A 76 -7.64 14.05 5.15
C LEU A 76 -7.41 14.90 3.89
N GLU A 77 -8.30 14.79 2.91
CA GLU A 77 -8.28 15.61 1.68
C GLU A 77 -8.57 17.09 2.00
N ASP A 78 -9.49 17.35 2.94
CA ASP A 78 -9.84 18.71 3.39
C ASP A 78 -8.71 19.39 4.19
N GLN A 79 -7.74 18.65 4.72
CA GLN A 79 -6.55 19.20 5.42
C GLN A 79 -5.32 19.36 4.53
N ALA A 80 -5.35 18.81 3.31
CA ALA A 80 -4.28 18.92 2.33
C ALA A 80 -4.50 20.07 1.32
N GLY A 81 -5.58 20.85 1.48
CA GLY A 81 -5.93 22.04 0.71
C GLY A 81 -5.45 23.34 1.35
#